data_AF-A0A831WLB2-F1
#
_entry.id   AF-A0A831WLB2-F1
#
_cell.length_a   1.000
_cell.length_b   1.000
_cell.length_c   1.000
_cell.angle_alpha   90.00
_cell.angle_beta   90.00
_cell.angle_gamma   90.00
#
_symmetry.space_group_name_H-M   'P 1'
#
loop_
_entity.id
_entity.type
_entity.pdbx_description
1 polymer ?
#
loop_
_entity_poly.entity_id
_entity_poly.type
_entity_poly.pdbx_seq_one_letter_code
_entity_poly.pdbx_strand_id
1 'polypeptide(L)'
;MHKDKGGGREEDNMRLLNFAELLVKRPKTVLLVFTIITFMVGSQVANLYMVSDMSVYLPKNEPTVQLLDRIEQEWSLGSTIIIYVEGSDVLDLDVLKDIDRVTQLIDPYRHDEGKLDGVITSTSIVTLIKQENSLPYPFGTGKYELPGSEYQIKRYVAELG
;
A
#
# COMPACT_ATOMS: atom_id res chain seq x y z
N MET A 1 0.16 64.93 -9.86
CA MET A 1 0.02 64.08 -8.65
C MET A 1 1.09 63.00 -8.70
N HIS A 2 2.26 63.24 -8.10
CA HIS A 2 3.33 62.25 -7.98
C HIS A 2 3.54 62.03 -6.49
N LYS A 3 3.10 60.88 -5.97
CA LYS A 3 3.13 60.56 -4.55
C LYS A 3 4.40 59.76 -4.26
N ASP A 4 5.20 60.35 -3.38
CA ASP A 4 6.33 59.83 -2.64
C ASP A 4 6.39 58.30 -2.49
N LYS A 5 7.48 57.69 -2.98
CA LYS A 5 7.85 56.28 -2.79
C LYS A 5 9.11 56.12 -1.92
N GLY A 6 9.60 57.19 -1.29
CA GLY A 6 10.85 57.20 -0.52
C GLY A 6 10.73 56.56 0.86
N GLY A 7 9.60 56.73 1.55
CA GLY A 7 9.44 56.32 2.95
C GLY A 7 9.48 54.81 3.22
N GLY A 8 8.88 53.99 2.34
CA GLY A 8 8.76 52.53 2.58
C GLY A 8 10.09 51.77 2.57
N ARG A 9 11.07 52.25 1.79
CA ARG A 9 12.38 51.58 1.66
C ARG A 9 13.28 51.82 2.87
N GLU A 10 13.14 52.98 3.51
CA GLU A 10 13.87 53.29 4.73
C GLU A 10 13.29 52.59 5.96
N GLU A 11 11.96 52.48 6.04
CA GLU A 11 11.29 51.71 7.10
C GLU A 11 11.68 50.23 7.09
N ASP A 12 11.72 49.59 5.91
CA ASP A 12 12.13 48.19 5.78
C ASP A 12 13.60 47.99 6.17
N ASN A 13 14.50 48.87 5.75
CA ASN A 13 15.91 48.81 6.14
C ASN A 13 16.09 48.99 7.66
N MET A 14 15.32 49.89 8.28
CA MET A 14 15.36 50.13 9.72
C MET A 14 14.84 48.92 10.51
N ARG A 15 13.80 48.23 9.99
CA ARG A 15 13.29 46.97 10.56
C ARG A 15 14.31 45.83 10.48
N LEU A 16 15.00 45.70 9.34
CA LEU A 16 16.04 44.68 9.14
C LEU A 16 17.25 44.90 10.06
N LEU A 17 17.69 46.15 10.20
CA LEU A 17 18.79 46.53 11.10
C LEU A 17 18.44 46.27 12.57
N ASN A 18 17.23 46.63 13.00
CA ASN A 18 16.74 46.35 14.36
C ASN A 18 16.67 44.85 14.65
N PHE A 19 16.28 44.04 13.65
CA PHE A 19 16.22 42.58 13.78
C PHE A 19 17.62 41.96 13.86
N ALA A 20 18.56 42.41 13.02
CA ALA A 20 19.95 41.98 13.06
C ALA A 20 20.61 42.34 14.41
N GLU A 21 20.33 43.52 14.95
CA GLU A 21 20.86 43.97 16.23
C GLU A 21 20.31 43.13 17.41
N LEU A 22 19.04 42.74 17.36
CA LEU A 22 18.41 41.84 18.33
C LEU A 22 19.03 40.43 18.29
N LEU A 23 19.31 39.90 17.09
CA LEU A 23 19.95 38.60 16.89
C LEU A 23 21.37 38.56 17.49
N VAL A 24 22.13 39.65 17.31
CA VAL A 24 23.52 39.75 17.78
C VAL A 24 23.61 40.06 19.28
N LYS A 25 22.73 40.90 19.83
CA LYS A 25 22.78 41.31 21.25
C LYS A 25 22.34 40.23 22.24
N ARG A 26 21.51 39.26 21.82
CA ARG A 26 20.99 38.19 22.71
C ARG A 26 21.07 36.79 22.09
N PRO A 27 22.27 36.29 21.75
CA PRO A 27 22.45 35.04 21.00
C PRO A 27 21.89 33.82 21.74
N LYS A 28 22.01 33.76 23.08
CA LYS A 28 21.47 32.65 23.88
C LYS A 28 19.94 32.57 23.85
N THR A 29 19.26 33.73 23.88
CA THR A 29 17.79 33.79 23.82
C THR A 29 17.30 33.35 22.45
N VAL A 30 17.95 33.81 21.39
CA VAL A 30 17.64 33.42 20.00
C VAL A 30 17.81 31.92 19.81
N LEU A 31 18.94 31.35 20.27
CA LEU A 31 19.22 29.93 20.14
C LEU A 31 18.20 29.09 20.92
N LEU A 32 17.81 29.51 22.12
CA LEU A 32 16.78 28.84 22.91
C LEU A 32 15.41 28.86 22.21
N VAL A 33 14.98 30.02 21.71
CA VAL A 33 13.70 30.14 20.99
C VAL A 33 13.72 29.29 19.72
N PHE A 34 14.79 29.34 18.95
CA PHE A 34 14.95 28.54 17.74
C PHE A 34 14.90 27.04 18.06
N THR A 35 15.59 26.60 19.12
CA THR A 35 15.58 25.20 19.57
C THR A 35 14.18 24.74 19.96
N ILE A 36 13.43 25.56 20.70
CA ILE A 36 12.04 25.27 21.07
C ILE A 36 11.16 25.11 19.82
N ILE A 37 11.28 26.03 18.86
CA ILE A 37 10.52 25.98 17.61
C ILE A 37 10.91 24.73 16.81
N THR A 38 12.20 24.42 16.68
CA THR A 38 12.68 23.22 15.99
C THR A 38 12.13 21.95 16.64
N PHE A 39 12.13 21.86 17.97
CA PHE A 39 11.62 20.69 18.67
C PHE A 39 10.10 20.55 18.51
N MET A 40 9.37 21.67 18.53
CA MET A 40 7.92 21.71 18.31
C MET A 40 7.53 21.29 16.89
N VAL A 41 8.28 21.70 15.87
CA VAL A 41 8.06 21.22 14.49
C VAL A 41 8.47 19.75 14.37
N GLY A 42 9.61 19.39 14.97
CA GLY A 42 10.14 18.03 14.97
C GLY A 42 9.23 17.01 15.66
N SER A 43 8.49 17.41 16.70
CA SER A 43 7.55 16.52 17.38
C SER A 43 6.42 16.04 16.47
N GLN A 44 6.12 16.79 15.40
CA GLN A 44 5.08 16.41 14.43
C GLN A 44 5.57 15.38 13.40
N VAL A 45 6.86 15.02 13.36
CA VAL A 45 7.40 14.02 12.42
C VAL A 45 6.71 12.66 12.57
N ALA A 46 6.32 12.28 13.78
CA ALA A 46 5.58 11.04 14.02
C ALA A 46 4.17 11.02 13.39
N ASN A 47 3.62 12.18 13.03
CA ASN A 47 2.32 12.31 12.37
C ASN A 47 2.42 12.41 10.84
N LEU A 48 3.61 12.23 10.27
CA LEU A 48 3.78 12.15 8.82
C LEU A 48 3.21 10.81 8.32
N TYR A 49 2.24 10.88 7.42
CA TYR A 49 1.72 9.72 6.71
C TYR A 49 2.20 9.74 5.25
N MET A 50 2.50 8.55 4.72
CA MET A 50 2.87 8.38 3.32
C MET A 50 1.63 7.98 2.52
N VAL A 51 1.36 8.70 1.44
CA VAL A 51 0.33 8.32 0.47
C VAL A 51 1.03 7.62 -0.69
N SER A 52 0.89 6.30 -0.78
CA SER A 52 1.45 5.49 -1.88
C SER A 52 0.52 5.40 -3.09
N ASP A 53 -0.73 5.83 -2.92
CA ASP A 53 -1.74 5.79 -3.96
C ASP A 53 -1.47 6.91 -4.98
N MET A 54 -1.17 6.54 -6.22
CA MET A 54 -0.92 7.50 -7.30
C MET A 54 -2.20 8.17 -7.80
N SER A 55 -3.38 7.62 -7.48
CA SER A 55 -4.69 8.16 -7.89
C SER A 55 -4.90 9.60 -7.40
N VAL A 56 -4.34 9.96 -6.23
CA VAL A 56 -4.46 11.30 -5.61
C VAL A 56 -3.84 12.42 -6.44
N TYR A 57 -2.94 12.08 -7.37
CA TYR A 57 -2.32 13.04 -8.29
C TYR A 57 -3.08 13.17 -9.61
N LEU A 58 -4.12 12.36 -9.84
CA LEU A 58 -4.94 12.41 -11.05
C LEU A 58 -5.96 13.56 -10.97
N PRO A 59 -6.23 14.26 -12.09
CA PRO A 59 -7.23 15.33 -12.14
C PRO A 59 -8.65 14.78 -11.97
N LYS A 60 -9.28 15.06 -10.83
CA LYS A 60 -10.62 14.56 -10.45
C LYS A 60 -11.75 14.94 -11.42
N ASN A 61 -11.54 15.97 -12.25
CA ASN A 61 -12.53 16.47 -13.18
C ASN A 61 -12.53 15.72 -14.53
N GLU A 62 -11.59 14.79 -14.74
CA GLU A 62 -11.54 13.99 -15.96
C GLU A 62 -12.59 12.86 -15.92
N PRO A 63 -13.42 12.68 -16.97
CA PRO A 63 -14.42 11.62 -17.03
C PRO A 63 -13.84 10.21 -16.82
N THR A 64 -12.62 9.98 -17.30
CA THR A 64 -11.90 8.71 -17.16
C THR A 64 -11.56 8.39 -15.71
N VAL A 65 -11.16 9.41 -14.93
CA VAL A 65 -10.83 9.24 -13.50
C VAL A 65 -12.10 8.91 -12.72
N GLN A 66 -13.20 9.61 -12.99
CA GLN A 66 -14.49 9.32 -12.36
C GLN A 66 -15.04 7.93 -12.71
N LEU A 67 -14.77 7.45 -13.93
CA LEU A 67 -15.10 6.08 -14.32
C LEU A 67 -14.26 5.07 -13.54
N LEU A 68 -12.96 5.33 -13.39
CA LEU A 68 -12.06 4.46 -12.60
C LEU A 68 -12.50 4.40 -11.14
N ASP A 69 -12.81 5.54 -10.51
CA ASP A 69 -13.34 5.60 -9.14
C ASP A 69 -14.63 4.78 -8.99
N ARG A 70 -15.53 4.82 -9.99
CA ARG A 70 -16.75 4.02 -9.98
C ARG A 70 -16.45 2.52 -10.11
N ILE A 71 -15.50 2.15 -10.97
CA ILE A 71 -15.09 0.75 -11.12
C ILE A 71 -14.49 0.25 -9.80
N GLU A 72 -13.63 1.01 -9.13
CA GLU A 72 -13.04 0.64 -7.84
C GLU A 72 -14.07 0.58 -6.69
N GLN A 73 -15.14 1.37 -6.75
CA GLN A 73 -16.23 1.29 -5.77
C GLN A 73 -17.11 0.06 -5.97
N GLU A 74 -17.41 -0.30 -7.22
CA GLU A 74 -18.31 -1.40 -7.57
C GLU A 74 -17.60 -2.76 -7.60
N TRP A 75 -16.32 -2.76 -7.97
CA TRP A 75 -15.46 -3.92 -8.02
C TRP A 75 -14.38 -3.72 -6.97
N SER A 76 -14.25 -4.65 -6.02
CA SER A 76 -13.21 -4.62 -4.97
C SER A 76 -11.80 -4.86 -5.54
N LEU A 77 -11.40 -4.08 -6.55
CA LEU A 77 -10.04 -3.97 -7.11
C LEU A 77 -9.13 -3.24 -6.12
N GLY A 78 -9.24 -3.56 -4.83
CA GLY A 78 -8.42 -2.99 -3.78
C GLY A 78 -6.96 -3.37 -3.95
N SER A 79 -6.16 -2.98 -2.96
CA SER A 79 -4.73 -3.30 -2.91
C SER A 79 -4.49 -4.81 -3.03
N THR A 80 -4.03 -5.24 -4.21
CA THR A 80 -3.72 -6.64 -4.50
C THR A 80 -2.22 -6.88 -4.33
N ILE A 81 -1.86 -7.94 -3.62
CA ILE A 81 -0.49 -8.42 -3.52
C ILE A 81 -0.32 -9.58 -4.49
N ILE A 82 0.66 -9.48 -5.39
CA ILE A 82 1.04 -10.56 -6.31
C ILE A 82 2.31 -11.19 -5.78
N ILE A 83 2.25 -12.48 -5.47
CA ILE A 83 3.42 -13.28 -5.07
C ILE A 83 3.84 -14.12 -6.26
N TYR A 84 5.05 -13.87 -6.74
CA TYR A 84 5.66 -14.66 -7.81
C TYR A 84 6.49 -15.79 -7.21
N VAL A 85 6.31 -17.01 -7.74
CA VAL A 85 7.06 -18.20 -7.33
C VAL A 85 7.80 -18.74 -8.54
N GLU A 86 9.11 -18.90 -8.37
CA GLU A 86 10.01 -19.44 -9.39
C GLU A 86 10.66 -20.73 -8.88
N GLY A 87 10.73 -21.73 -9.74
CA GLY A 87 11.33 -23.03 -9.42
C GLY A 87 11.55 -23.85 -10.69
N SER A 88 12.36 -24.90 -10.58
CA SER A 88 12.64 -25.81 -11.70
C SER A 88 11.40 -26.57 -12.16
N ASP A 89 10.56 -27.00 -11.21
CA ASP A 89 9.22 -27.53 -11.47
C ASP A 89 8.27 -26.94 -10.44
N VAL A 90 7.40 -26.03 -10.88
CA VAL A 90 6.42 -25.35 -10.01
C VAL A 90 5.23 -26.24 -9.65
N LEU A 91 5.08 -27.40 -10.32
CA LEU A 91 4.05 -28.39 -10.04
C LEU A 91 4.55 -29.54 -9.15
N ASP A 92 5.82 -29.49 -8.74
CA ASP A 92 6.36 -30.42 -7.75
C ASP A 92 5.54 -30.35 -6.45
N LEU A 93 5.27 -31.51 -5.87
CA LEU A 93 4.37 -31.61 -4.71
C LEU A 93 4.89 -30.81 -3.50
N ASP A 94 6.19 -30.74 -3.29
CA ASP A 94 6.74 -29.99 -2.16
C ASP A 94 6.68 -28.48 -2.42
N VAL A 95 6.90 -28.04 -3.66
CA VAL A 95 6.69 -26.63 -4.05
C VAL A 95 5.21 -26.24 -3.87
N LEU A 96 4.28 -27.10 -4.27
CA LEU A 96 2.85 -26.86 -4.08
C LEU A 96 2.45 -26.80 -2.60
N LYS A 97 3.05 -27.61 -1.73
CA LYS A 97 2.82 -27.52 -0.28
C LYS A 97 3.35 -26.20 0.29
N ASP A 98 4.49 -25.72 -0.17
CA ASP A 98 5.04 -24.44 0.27
C ASP A 98 4.14 -23.27 -0.16
N ILE A 99 3.65 -23.29 -1.42
CA ILE A 99 2.66 -22.32 -1.90
C ILE A 99 1.39 -22.37 -1.06
N ASP A 100 0.88 -23.56 -0.75
CA ASP A 100 -0.31 -23.75 0.10
C ASP A 100 -0.11 -23.16 1.49
N ARG A 101 1.04 -23.43 2.09
CA ARG A 101 1.42 -22.93 3.41
C ARG A 101 1.48 -21.41 3.43
N VAL A 102 2.16 -20.81 2.45
CA VAL A 102 2.24 -19.34 2.33
C VAL A 102 0.84 -18.75 2.14
N THR A 103 0.01 -19.36 1.30
CA THR A 103 -1.38 -18.92 1.08
C THR A 103 -2.18 -18.93 2.39
N GLN A 104 -2.07 -19.98 3.20
CA GLN A 104 -2.75 -20.10 4.50
C GLN A 104 -2.20 -19.15 5.57
N LEU A 105 -0.92 -18.78 5.50
CA LEU A 105 -0.32 -17.82 6.43
C LEU A 105 -0.72 -16.38 6.12
N ILE A 106 -1.01 -16.08 4.84
CA ILE A 106 -1.47 -14.76 4.41
C ILE A 106 -2.93 -14.52 4.80
N ASP A 107 -3.76 -15.55 4.62
CA ASP A 107 -5.20 -15.52 4.89
C ASP A 107 -5.57 -16.71 5.80
N PRO A 108 -5.23 -16.61 7.11
CA PRO A 108 -5.54 -17.66 8.07
C PRO A 108 -7.04 -17.79 8.35
N TYR A 109 -7.83 -16.72 8.14
CA TYR A 109 -9.26 -16.68 8.42
C TYR A 109 -10.11 -16.59 7.15
N ARG A 110 -9.89 -17.55 6.25
CA ARG A 110 -10.64 -17.64 4.99
C ARG A 110 -12.15 -17.53 5.22
N HIS A 111 -12.81 -16.72 4.40
CA HIS A 111 -14.26 -16.42 4.44
C HIS A 111 -14.73 -15.48 5.55
N ASP A 112 -13.84 -14.77 6.23
CA ASP A 112 -14.22 -13.73 7.18
C ASP A 112 -14.51 -12.37 6.53
N GLU A 113 -14.27 -12.24 5.22
CA GLU A 113 -14.35 -11.00 4.43
C GLU A 113 -13.35 -9.93 4.88
N GLY A 114 -12.17 -10.35 5.37
CA GLY A 114 -11.08 -9.48 5.82
C GLY A 114 -11.31 -8.86 7.21
N LYS A 115 -12.22 -9.41 8.03
CA LYS A 115 -12.57 -8.85 9.35
C LYS A 115 -11.48 -9.03 10.40
N LEU A 116 -10.67 -10.08 10.30
CA LEU A 116 -9.67 -10.45 11.29
C LEU A 116 -8.24 -10.12 10.84
N ASP A 117 -7.95 -10.26 9.55
CA ASP A 117 -6.60 -10.07 8.98
C ASP A 117 -6.52 -9.01 7.86
N GLY A 118 -7.67 -8.46 7.42
CA GLY A 118 -7.73 -7.49 6.34
C GLY A 118 -7.63 -8.09 4.94
N VAL A 119 -7.62 -9.41 4.80
CA VAL A 119 -7.52 -10.10 3.51
C VAL A 119 -8.92 -10.56 3.06
N ILE A 120 -9.45 -9.93 2.00
CA ILE A 120 -10.78 -10.26 1.48
C ILE A 120 -10.78 -11.61 0.74
N THR A 121 -9.70 -11.89 -0.01
CA THR A 121 -9.56 -13.12 -0.77
C THR A 121 -8.09 -13.48 -0.99
N SER A 122 -7.80 -14.77 -1.02
CA SER A 122 -6.49 -15.33 -1.35
C SER A 122 -6.66 -16.51 -2.32
N THR A 123 -5.93 -16.47 -3.45
CA THR A 123 -5.98 -17.53 -4.45
C THR A 123 -4.59 -17.89 -4.95
N SER A 124 -4.39 -19.16 -5.29
CA SER A 124 -3.15 -19.70 -5.86
C SER A 124 -3.47 -20.89 -6.78
N ILE A 125 -2.48 -21.38 -7.54
CA ILE A 125 -2.65 -22.60 -8.32
C ILE A 125 -3.08 -23.79 -7.44
N VAL A 126 -2.62 -23.82 -6.19
CA VAL A 126 -2.96 -24.87 -5.23
C VAL A 126 -4.43 -24.83 -4.84
N THR A 127 -5.01 -23.65 -4.62
CA THR A 127 -6.44 -23.55 -4.27
C THR A 127 -7.32 -24.05 -5.42
N LEU A 128 -6.91 -23.80 -6.66
CA LEU A 128 -7.60 -24.32 -7.86
C LEU A 128 -7.47 -25.83 -7.98
N ILE A 129 -6.27 -26.40 -7.79
CA ILE A 129 -6.06 -27.85 -7.77
C ILE A 129 -6.91 -28.53 -6.68
N LYS A 130 -6.97 -27.95 -5.47
CA LYS A 130 -7.81 -28.45 -4.37
C LYS A 130 -9.30 -28.37 -4.71
N GLN A 131 -9.72 -27.32 -5.42
CA GLN A 131 -11.10 -27.14 -5.88
C GLN A 131 -11.48 -28.23 -6.89
N GLU A 132 -10.63 -28.52 -7.88
CA GLU A 132 -10.85 -29.63 -8.82
C GLU A 132 -10.90 -30.98 -8.08
N ASN A 133 -9.98 -31.21 -7.14
CA ASN A 133 -9.99 -32.44 -6.35
C ASN A 133 -11.24 -32.58 -5.46
N SER A 134 -11.87 -31.47 -5.09
CA SER A 134 -13.11 -31.46 -4.30
C SER A 134 -14.37 -31.85 -5.10
N LEU A 135 -14.27 -31.91 -6.43
CA LEU A 135 -15.38 -32.38 -7.27
C LEU A 135 -15.69 -33.87 -7.02
N PRO A 136 -16.94 -34.30 -7.28
CA PRO A 136 -17.31 -35.71 -7.14
C PRO A 136 -16.63 -36.58 -8.21
N TYR A 137 -16.50 -37.89 -7.92
CA TYR A 137 -16.08 -38.88 -8.90
C TYR A 137 -17.00 -38.85 -10.14
N PRO A 138 -16.49 -38.95 -11.38
CA PRO A 138 -15.10 -39.26 -11.78
C PRO A 138 -14.17 -38.06 -11.96
N PHE A 139 -14.62 -36.85 -11.61
CA PHE A 139 -13.87 -35.61 -11.83
C PHE A 139 -12.84 -35.40 -10.71
N GLY A 140 -13.26 -35.50 -9.46
CA GLY A 140 -12.40 -35.38 -8.29
C GLY A 140 -12.50 -36.56 -7.32
N THR A 141 -11.99 -36.35 -6.10
CA THR A 141 -12.08 -37.30 -4.99
C THR A 141 -13.10 -36.89 -3.93
N GLY A 142 -13.76 -35.74 -4.10
CA GLY A 142 -14.66 -35.16 -3.11
C GLY A 142 -13.96 -34.51 -1.92
N LYS A 143 -12.65 -34.28 -2.00
CA LYS A 143 -11.84 -33.73 -0.90
C LYS A 143 -11.10 -32.47 -1.31
N TYR A 144 -11.19 -31.46 -0.47
CA TYR A 144 -10.45 -30.20 -0.62
C TYR A 144 -9.02 -30.33 -0.06
N GLU A 145 -8.19 -31.13 -0.71
CA GLU A 145 -6.79 -31.36 -0.34
C GLU A 145 -5.91 -31.50 -1.59
N LEU A 146 -4.60 -31.26 -1.44
CA LEU A 146 -3.67 -31.51 -2.55
C LEU A 146 -3.66 -33.02 -2.84
N PRO A 147 -3.88 -33.45 -4.09
CA PRO A 147 -3.79 -34.86 -4.44
C PRO A 147 -2.35 -35.34 -4.31
N GLY A 148 -2.16 -36.54 -3.76
CA GLY A 148 -0.82 -37.14 -3.60
C GLY A 148 -0.22 -37.70 -4.89
N SER A 149 -0.97 -37.69 -6.00
CA SER A 149 -0.53 -38.22 -7.30
C SER A 149 -0.17 -37.09 -8.25
N GLU A 150 1.07 -37.09 -8.74
CA GLU A 150 1.55 -36.17 -9.77
C GLU A 150 0.67 -36.22 -11.03
N TYR A 151 0.13 -37.39 -11.39
CA TYR A 151 -0.80 -37.54 -12.51
C TYR A 151 -2.09 -36.74 -12.27
N GLN A 152 -2.66 -36.79 -11.07
CA GLN A 152 -3.86 -36.02 -10.74
C GLN A 152 -3.57 -34.52 -10.74
N ILE A 153 -2.43 -34.10 -10.19
CA ILE A 153 -1.98 -32.70 -10.23
C ILE A 153 -1.93 -32.20 -11.68
N LYS A 154 -1.20 -32.90 -12.56
CA LYS A 154 -1.07 -32.52 -13.97
C LYS A 154 -2.39 -32.52 -14.71
N ARG A 155 -3.27 -33.50 -14.42
CA ARG A 155 -4.62 -33.55 -14.99
C ARG A 155 -5.44 -32.32 -14.59
N TYR A 156 -5.50 -31.99 -13.30
CA TYR A 156 -6.26 -30.84 -12.83
C TYR A 156 -5.70 -29.53 -13.37
N VAL A 157 -4.39 -29.37 -13.44
CA VAL A 157 -3.76 -28.19 -14.07
C VAL A 157 -4.14 -28.08 -15.55
N ALA A 158 -4.19 -29.20 -16.27
CA ALA A 158 -4.60 -29.21 -17.68
C ALA A 158 -6.10 -28.90 -17.87
N GLU A 159 -6.95 -29.19 -16.88
CA GLU A 159 -8.40 -28.87 -16.91
C GLU A 159 -8.67 -27.38 -16.62
N LEU A 160 -7.71 -26.66 -16.01
CA LEU A 160 -7.81 -25.23 -15.69
C LEU A 160 -7.48 -24.28 -16.86
N GLY A 161 -6.86 -24.78 -17.93
CA GLY A 161 -6.42 -23.98 -19.10
C GLY A 161 -7.23 -24.25 -20.35
#